data_AF-A0A5M6INT4-F1
#
_entry.id   AF-A0A5M6INT4-F1
#
_cell.length_a   1.000
_cell.length_b   1.000
_cell.length_c   1.000
_cell.angle_alpha   90.00
_cell.angle_beta   90.00
_cell.angle_gamma   90.00
#
_symmetry.space_group_name_H-M   'P 1'
#
loop_
_entity.id
_entity.type
_entity.pdbx_description
1 polymer ?
#
loop_
_entity_poly.entity_id
_entity_poly.type
_entity_poly.pdbx_seq_one_letter_code
_entity_poly.pdbx_strand_id
1 'polypeptide(L)'
;MGRYRRTYSGARRTAGYTVQLTPHERMALEQRAESHCLTMAAYVRARCLNGHLPPADRTCTRAEQRELVAALARIGNNLNQLAHHANATGEIASARALRAALAELGEATRRIMGV
;
A
#
# COMPACT_ATOMS: atom_id res chain seq x y z
N MET A 1 -10.61 6.26 5.05
CA MET A 1 -9.75 7.38 5.49
C MET A 1 -8.70 6.83 6.44
N GLY A 2 -7.42 7.14 6.25
CA GLY A 2 -6.38 6.75 7.21
C GLY A 2 -6.65 7.42 8.55
N ARG A 3 -6.89 6.65 9.60
CA ARG A 3 -7.04 7.19 10.95
C ARG A 3 -5.68 7.64 11.43
N TYR A 4 -5.50 8.95 11.60
CA TYR A 4 -4.31 9.49 12.23
C TYR A 4 -4.29 9.08 13.70
N ARG A 5 -3.11 8.71 14.20
CA ARG A 5 -2.92 8.43 15.63
C ARG A 5 -3.26 9.69 16.43
N ARG A 6 -3.87 9.52 17.61
CA ARG A 6 -4.31 10.63 18.48
C ARG A 6 -3.18 11.60 18.85
N THR A 7 -1.93 11.14 18.76
CA THR A 7 -0.69 11.87 19.03
C THR A 7 -0.06 12.58 17.82
N TYR A 8 -0.73 12.62 16.65
CA TYR A 8 -0.15 13.28 15.47
C TYR A 8 -0.12 14.81 15.64
N SER A 9 1.09 15.37 15.77
CA SER A 9 1.40 16.80 15.93
C SER A 9 1.73 17.54 14.62
N GLY A 10 1.70 16.85 13.48
CA GLY A 10 1.98 17.47 12.16
C GLY A 10 0.81 18.29 11.60
N ALA A 11 1.10 19.14 10.61
CA ALA A 11 0.12 19.97 9.93
C ALA A 11 -0.97 19.10 9.27
N ARG A 12 -2.24 19.37 9.63
CA ARG A 12 -3.39 18.63 9.13
C ARG A 12 -3.94 19.28 7.86
N ARG A 13 -4.36 18.45 6.91
CA ARG A 13 -5.09 18.91 5.72
C ARG A 13 -6.56 19.10 6.09
N THR A 14 -6.90 20.29 6.57
CA THR A 14 -8.25 20.65 7.04
C THR A 14 -9.02 21.55 6.07
N ALA A 15 -8.31 22.32 5.24
CA ALA A 15 -8.92 23.15 4.20
C ALA A 15 -9.25 22.32 2.95
N GLY A 16 -10.45 22.52 2.40
CA GLY A 16 -10.93 21.91 1.17
C GLY A 16 -11.10 22.93 0.05
N TYR A 17 -10.95 22.48 -1.19
CA TYR A 17 -11.27 23.24 -2.41
C TYR A 17 -11.99 22.30 -3.38
N THR A 18 -13.11 22.75 -3.93
CA THR A 18 -13.94 21.96 -4.84
C THR A 18 -13.87 22.55 -6.25
N VAL A 19 -13.59 21.70 -7.24
CA VAL A 19 -13.58 22.06 -8.65
C VAL A 19 -14.71 21.32 -9.34
N GLN A 20 -15.54 22.05 -10.10
CA GLN A 20 -16.54 21.43 -10.97
C GLN A 20 -15.86 20.93 -12.24
N LEU A 21 -16.14 19.68 -12.61
CA LEU A 21 -15.57 19.01 -13.77
C LEU A 21 -16.70 18.42 -14.60
N THR A 22 -16.53 18.44 -15.92
CA THR A 22 -17.33 17.61 -16.80
C THR A 22 -17.03 16.13 -16.55
N PRO A 23 -17.96 15.21 -16.91
CA PRO A 23 -17.72 13.77 -16.77
C PRO A 23 -16.44 13.30 -17.48
N HIS A 24 -16.13 13.87 -18.64
CA HIS A 24 -14.95 13.52 -19.42
C HIS A 24 -13.64 13.96 -18.74
N GLU A 25 -13.61 15.19 -18.19
CA GLU A 25 -12.43 15.68 -17.46
C GLU A 25 -12.17 14.86 -16.19
N ARG A 26 -13.23 14.50 -15.46
CA ARG A 26 -13.12 13.63 -14.30
C ARG A 26 -12.54 12.27 -14.67
N MET A 27 -13.06 11.63 -15.71
CA MET A 27 -12.57 10.34 -16.18
C MET A 27 -11.09 10.42 -16.61
N ALA A 28 -10.69 11.46 -17.33
CA ALA A 28 -9.30 11.66 -17.74
C ALA A 28 -8.35 11.83 -16.54
N LEU A 29 -8.80 12.54 -15.49
CA LEU A 29 -8.03 12.66 -14.25
C LEU A 29 -7.96 11.33 -13.48
N GLU A 30 -9.02 10.53 -13.48
CA GLU A 30 -9.05 9.21 -12.82
C GLU A 30 -8.05 8.26 -13.49
N GLN A 31 -8.05 8.20 -14.82
CA GLN A 31 -7.10 7.38 -15.57
C GLN A 31 -5.65 7.81 -15.34
N ARG A 32 -5.38 9.13 -15.32
CA ARG A 32 -4.03 9.64 -15.01
C ARG A 32 -3.62 9.32 -13.58
N ALA A 33 -4.52 9.49 -12.62
CA ALA A 33 -4.23 9.13 -11.23
C ALA A 33 -3.90 7.63 -11.10
N GLU A 34 -4.66 6.78 -11.78
CA GLU A 34 -4.44 5.33 -11.81
C GLU A 34 -3.10 4.96 -12.47
N SER A 35 -2.71 5.60 -13.59
CA SER A 35 -1.41 5.36 -14.22
C SER A 35 -0.21 5.75 -13.35
N HIS A 36 -0.44 6.55 -12.31
CA HIS A 36 0.57 6.90 -11.30
C HIS A 36 0.36 6.14 -9.98
N CYS A 37 -0.58 5.20 -9.92
CA CYS A 37 -0.98 4.47 -8.71
C CYS A 37 -1.40 5.37 -7.54
N LEU A 38 -1.92 6.57 -7.83
CA LEU A 38 -2.32 7.56 -6.84
C LEU A 38 -3.84 7.63 -6.71
N THR A 39 -4.32 8.07 -5.54
CA THR A 39 -5.70 8.56 -5.44
C THR A 39 -5.86 9.84 -6.25
N MET A 40 -7.06 10.12 -6.77
CA MET A 40 -7.39 11.40 -7.42
C MET A 40 -6.87 12.62 -6.63
N ALA A 41 -7.16 12.69 -5.33
CA ALA A 41 -6.75 13.80 -4.48
C ALA A 41 -5.24 13.88 -4.26
N ALA A 42 -4.51 12.76 -4.28
CA ALA A 42 -3.06 12.75 -4.20
C ALA A 42 -2.43 13.17 -5.53
N TYR A 43 -2.98 12.68 -6.65
CA TYR A 43 -2.55 13.03 -8.00
C TYR A 43 -2.71 14.52 -8.27
N VAL A 44 -3.91 15.07 -8.08
CA VAL A 44 -4.20 16.50 -8.30
C VAL A 44 -3.30 17.36 -7.43
N ARG A 45 -3.13 17.01 -6.16
CA ARG A 45 -2.27 17.76 -5.25
C ARG A 45 -0.80 17.72 -5.67
N ALA A 46 -0.28 16.55 -6.03
CA ALA A 46 1.09 16.42 -6.49
C ALA A 46 1.31 17.23 -7.78
N ARG A 47 0.34 17.18 -8.70
CA ARG A 47 0.36 17.95 -9.95
C ARG A 47 0.30 19.46 -9.73
N CYS A 48 -0.53 19.94 -8.80
CA CYS A 48 -0.74 21.37 -8.56
C CYS A 48 0.29 22.00 -7.63
N LEU A 49 0.79 21.28 -6.62
CA LEU A 49 1.62 21.86 -5.56
C LEU A 49 3.09 21.42 -5.62
N ASN A 50 3.33 20.13 -5.87
CA ASN A 50 4.67 19.55 -5.71
C ASN A 50 5.48 19.54 -7.01
N GLY A 51 4.81 19.64 -8.17
CA GLY A 51 5.43 19.58 -9.49
C GLY A 51 5.98 18.20 -9.89
N HIS A 52 6.37 17.37 -8.91
CA HIS A 52 6.83 16.01 -9.14
C HIS A 52 5.68 15.00 -8.95
N LEU A 53 5.55 14.12 -9.93
CA LEU A 53 4.75 12.91 -9.85
C LEU A 53 5.71 11.72 -9.87
N PRO A 54 5.39 10.61 -9.19
CA PRO A 54 6.05 9.34 -9.45
C PRO A 54 5.98 9.04 -10.97
N PRO A 55 6.93 8.28 -11.53
CA PRO A 55 6.81 7.80 -12.91
C PRO A 55 5.43 7.17 -13.12
N ALA A 56 4.85 7.37 -14.30
CA ALA A 56 3.64 6.65 -14.65
C ALA A 56 4.01 5.19 -14.83
N ASP A 57 3.83 4.39 -13.79
CA ASP A 57 4.07 2.97 -13.83
C ASP A 57 2.81 2.29 -14.39
N ARG A 58 2.93 1.83 -15.64
CA ARG A 58 1.87 1.10 -16.34
C ARG A 58 1.97 -0.42 -16.12
N THR A 59 3.01 -0.88 -15.42
CA THR A 59 3.26 -2.32 -15.21
C THR A 59 2.53 -2.86 -14.00
N CYS A 60 2.08 -1.99 -13.11
CA CYS A 60 1.35 -2.37 -11.91
C CYS A 60 0.25 -1.35 -11.65
N THR A 61 -0.97 -1.83 -11.47
CA THR A 61 -2.15 -1.05 -11.09
C THR A 61 -2.12 -0.71 -9.60
N ARG A 62 -2.91 0.29 -9.20
CA ARG A 62 -3.05 0.63 -7.79
C ARG A 62 -3.66 -0.50 -6.97
N ALA A 63 -4.48 -1.35 -7.60
CA ALA A 63 -5.06 -2.54 -6.98
C ALA A 63 -3.97 -3.56 -6.63
N GLU A 64 -3.11 -3.88 -7.60
CA GLU A 64 -1.99 -4.81 -7.41
C GLU A 64 -0.99 -4.31 -6.36
N GLN A 65 -0.68 -3.01 -6.33
CA GLN A 65 0.16 -2.43 -5.26
C GLN A 65 -0.47 -2.60 -3.87
N ARG A 66 -1.80 -2.44 -3.76
CA ARG A 66 -2.51 -2.63 -2.49
C ARG A 66 -2.52 -4.07 -2.05
N GLU A 67 -2.70 -5.00 -2.98
CA GLU A 67 -2.63 -6.43 -2.71
C GLU A 67 -1.23 -6.85 -2.26
N LEU A 68 -0.19 -6.31 -2.88
CA LEU A 68 1.19 -6.51 -2.47
C LEU A 68 1.44 -6.00 -1.05
N VAL A 69 1.02 -4.76 -0.75
CA VAL A 69 1.14 -4.21 0.61
C VAL A 69 0.37 -5.05 1.63
N ALA A 70 -0.82 -5.56 1.28
CA ALA A 70 -1.59 -6.44 2.14
C ALA A 70 -0.91 -7.80 2.36
N ALA A 71 -0.29 -8.37 1.34
CA ALA A 71 0.52 -9.58 1.47
C ALA A 71 1.73 -9.34 2.40
N LEU A 72 2.48 -8.26 2.20
CA LEU A 72 3.57 -7.83 3.08
C LEU A 72 3.13 -7.67 4.53
N ALA A 73 1.98 -7.06 4.77
CA ALA A 73 1.44 -6.91 6.12
C ALA A 73 1.12 -8.27 6.78
N ARG A 74 0.55 -9.23 6.03
CA ARG A 74 0.30 -10.60 6.54
C ARG A 74 1.60 -11.30 6.91
N ILE A 75 2.63 -11.19 6.08
CA ILE A 75 3.96 -11.78 6.36
C ILE A 75 4.56 -11.14 7.62
N GLY A 76 4.53 -9.81 7.72
CA GLY A 76 5.03 -9.09 8.89
C GLY A 76 4.33 -9.51 10.17
N ASN A 77 3.01 -9.72 10.12
CA ASN A 77 2.24 -10.20 11.26
C ASN A 77 2.65 -11.63 11.66
N ASN A 78 2.81 -12.54 10.69
CA ASN A 78 3.25 -13.91 10.96
C ASN A 78 4.64 -13.93 11.59
N LEU A 79 5.59 -13.14 11.06
CA LEU A 79 6.93 -13.00 11.63
C LEU A 79 6.88 -12.45 13.05
N ASN A 80 6.05 -11.43 13.30
CA ASN A 80 5.89 -10.85 14.63
C ASN A 80 5.32 -11.86 15.64
N GLN A 81 4.39 -12.73 15.21
CA GLN A 81 3.86 -13.81 16.05
C GLN A 81 4.94 -14.85 16.38
N LEU A 82 5.74 -15.27 15.39
CA LEU A 82 6.86 -16.20 15.61
C LEU A 82 7.91 -15.63 16.57
N ALA A 83 8.24 -14.34 16.42
CA ALA A 83 9.16 -13.64 17.31
C ALA A 83 8.60 -13.56 18.74
N HIS A 84 7.33 -13.20 18.89
CA HIS A 84 6.70 -13.15 20.20
C HIS A 84 6.62 -14.53 20.87
N HIS A 85 6.33 -15.58 20.11
CA HIS A 85 6.35 -16.95 20.61
C HIS A 85 7.75 -17.32 21.09
N ALA A 86 8.79 -17.10 20.27
CA ALA A 86 10.17 -17.41 20.63
C ALA A 86 10.64 -16.63 21.87
N ASN A 87 10.26 -15.36 21.99
CA ASN A 87 10.58 -14.55 23.17
C ASN A 87 9.84 -15.03 24.44
N ALA A 88 8.64 -15.60 24.30
CA ALA A 88 7.85 -16.08 25.43
C ALA A 88 8.26 -17.48 25.91
N THR A 89 8.65 -18.37 24.99
CA THR A 89 9.01 -19.76 25.32
C THR A 89 10.51 -20.00 25.43
N GLY A 90 11.35 -19.10 24.91
CA GLY A 90 12.79 -19.31 24.76
C GLY A 90 13.15 -20.30 23.64
N GLU A 91 12.15 -20.85 22.93
CA GLU A 91 12.32 -21.81 21.85
C GLU A 91 12.04 -21.15 20.50
N ILE A 92 13.03 -21.15 19.62
CA ILE A 92 12.86 -20.69 18.24
C ILE A 92 11.99 -21.70 17.49
N ALA A 93 10.94 -21.24 16.83
CA ALA A 93 10.07 -22.08 16.01
C ALA A 93 10.92 -22.96 15.07
N SER A 94 10.67 -24.28 15.08
CA SER A 94 11.46 -25.24 14.31
C SER A 94 11.61 -24.79 12.85
N ALA A 95 12.76 -25.09 12.23
CA ALA A 95 13.05 -24.73 10.83
C ALA A 95 11.93 -25.13 9.85
N ARG A 96 11.14 -26.17 10.19
CA ARG A 96 9.95 -26.59 9.46
C ARG A 96 8.83 -25.54 9.45
N ALA A 97 8.52 -24.92 10.59
CA ALA A 97 7.49 -23.89 10.70
C ALA A 97 7.88 -22.63 9.92
N LEU A 98 9.16 -22.25 9.96
CA LEU A 98 9.69 -21.14 9.17
C LEU A 98 9.61 -21.41 7.66
N ARG A 99 9.97 -22.63 7.22
CA ARG A 99 9.85 -23.04 5.82
C ARG A 99 8.40 -23.02 5.32
N ALA A 100 7.43 -23.40 6.15
CA ALA A 100 6.01 -23.33 5.80
C ALA A 100 5.55 -21.88 5.58
N ALA A 101 5.92 -20.97 6.49
CA ALA A 101 5.61 -19.55 6.34
C ALA A 101 6.27 -18.93 5.10
N LEU A 102 7.52 -19.32 4.79
CA LEU A 102 8.21 -18.91 3.56
C LEU A 102 7.56 -19.46 2.29
N ALA A 103 6.99 -20.66 2.33
CA ALA A 103 6.29 -21.25 1.20
C ALA A 103 4.95 -20.54 0.91
N GLU A 104 4.16 -20.22 1.96
CA GLU A 104 2.95 -19.41 1.82
C GLU A 104 3.25 -18.01 1.26
N LEU A 105 4.37 -17.43 1.69
CA LEU A 105 4.90 -16.18 1.16
C LEU A 105 5.22 -16.31 -0.34
N GLY A 106 6.00 -17.33 -0.73
CA GLY A 106 6.34 -17.59 -2.12
C GLY A 106 5.12 -17.71 -3.03
N GLU A 107 4.08 -18.39 -2.55
CA GLU A 107 2.83 -18.55 -3.28
C GLU A 107 2.05 -17.24 -3.42
N ALA A 108 1.98 -16.44 -2.36
CA ALA A 108 1.35 -15.13 -2.41
C ALA A 108 2.07 -14.19 -3.39
N THR A 109 3.41 -14.22 -3.43
CA THR A 109 4.20 -13.42 -4.38
C THR A 109 4.00 -13.86 -5.83
N ARG A 110 3.94 -15.17 -6.10
CA ARG A 110 3.64 -15.71 -7.43
C ARG A 110 2.28 -15.29 -7.94
N ARG A 111 1.25 -15.38 -7.08
CA ARG A 111 -0.12 -14.96 -7.42
C ARG A 111 -0.21 -13.47 -7.79
N ILE A 112 0.58 -12.62 -7.13
CA ILE A 112 0.61 -11.17 -7.39
C ILE A 112 1.40 -10.85 -8.66
N MET A 113 2.51 -11.55 -8.91
CA MET A 113 3.38 -11.29 -10.07
C MET A 113 2.99 -12.06 -11.34
N GLY A 114 2.00 -12.95 -11.27
CA GLY A 114 1.51 -13.73 -12.43
C GLY A 114 2.52 -14.75 -12.98
N VAL A 115 3.44 -15.24 -12.14
CA VAL A 115 4.48 -16.24 -12.47
C VAL A 115 4.35 -17.51 -11.65
#